data_AF-B9VTB3-F1
#
_entry.id   AF-B9VTB3-F1
#
_cell.length_a   1.000
_cell.length_b   1.000
_cell.length_c   1.000
_cell.angle_alpha   90.00
_cell.angle_beta   90.00
_cell.angle_gamma   90.00
#
_symmetry.space_group_name_H-M   'P 1'
#
loop_
_entity.id
_entity.type
_entity.pdbx_description
1 polymer ?
#
loop_
_entity_poly.entity_id
_entity_poly.type
_entity_poly.pdbx_seq_one_letter_code
_entity_poly.pdbx_strand_id
1 'polypeptide(L)' 'LWPSNYSNPKIPSNCKGALFEARKVYPQLQLDLKISWPDVKSGNETNFWEGEWNK' A
#
# COMPACT_ATOMS: atom_id res chain seq x y z
N LEU A 1 1.14 5.30 -2.80
CA LEU A 1 2.42 5.79 -3.37
C LEU A 1 2.72 4.92 -4.57
N TRP A 2 3.00 5.49 -5.76
CA TRP A 2 3.24 4.67 -6.96
C TRP A 2 4.61 4.96 -7.57
N PRO A 3 5.44 3.93 -7.83
CA PRO A 3 6.67 4.12 -8.59
C PRO A 3 6.35 4.69 -9.97
N SER A 4 7.22 5.55 -10.50
CA SER A 4 7.13 6.01 -11.88
C SER A 4 8.45 5.78 -12.61
N ASN A 5 8.36 5.34 -13.85
CA ASN A 5 9.49 5.36 -14.76
C ASN A 5 9.22 6.49 -15.77
N TYR A 6 9.87 7.63 -15.58
CA TYR A 6 9.65 8.85 -16.37
C TYR A 6 9.70 8.62 -17.90
N SER A 7 10.42 7.59 -18.35
CA SER A 7 10.58 7.22 -19.75
C SER A 7 9.52 6.24 -20.28
N ASN A 8 8.69 5.66 -19.42
CA ASN A 8 7.63 4.72 -19.80
C ASN A 8 6.28 5.22 -19.27
N PRO A 9 5.28 5.45 -20.14
CA PRO A 9 3.97 5.93 -19.72
C PRO A 9 3.19 4.96 -18.82
N LYS A 10 3.63 3.70 -18.71
CA LYS A 10 3.01 2.70 -17.84
C LYS A 10 3.62 2.73 -16.44
N ILE A 11 2.78 2.98 -15.44
CA ILE A 11 3.13 2.86 -14.02
C ILE A 11 3.55 1.40 -13.74
N PRO A 12 4.79 1.15 -13.26
CA PRO A 12 5.20 -0.17 -12.81
C PRO A 12 4.22 -0.70 -11.76
N SER A 13 3.71 -1.90 -12.01
CA SER A 13 2.76 -2.58 -11.12
C SER A 13 2.91 -4.10 -11.21
N ASN A 14 2.52 -4.82 -10.16
CA ASN A 14 2.59 -6.26 -9.96
C ASN A 14 4.03 -6.80 -10.07
N CYS A 15 4.98 -6.04 -9.51
CA CYS A 15 6.38 -6.42 -9.48
C CYS A 15 6.60 -7.66 -8.59
N LYS A 16 7.59 -8.50 -8.93
CA LYS A 16 7.98 -9.62 -8.07
C LYS A 16 8.64 -9.07 -6.81
N GLY A 17 8.11 -9.40 -5.64
CA GLY A 17 8.60 -8.94 -4.35
C GLY A 17 8.01 -9.73 -3.18
N ALA A 18 8.34 -9.31 -1.96
CA ALA A 18 7.68 -9.85 -0.78
C ALA A 18 6.21 -9.41 -0.75
N LEU A 19 5.31 -10.35 -0.53
CA LEU A 19 3.89 -10.03 -0.33
C LEU A 19 3.69 -9.22 0.95
N PHE A 20 2.62 -8.46 0.99
CA PHE A 20 2.23 -7.71 2.18
C PHE A 20 2.08 -8.64 3.38
N GLU A 21 2.60 -8.19 4.53
CA GLU A 21 2.46 -8.90 5.80
C GLU A 21 2.01 -7.91 6.85
N ALA A 22 0.75 -8.01 7.30
CA ALA A 22 0.18 -7.08 8.29
C ALA A 22 1.00 -6.98 9.58
N ARG A 23 1.65 -8.07 9.99
CA ARG A 23 2.54 -8.12 11.17
C ARG A 23 3.77 -7.20 11.06
N LYS A 24 4.18 -6.83 9.85
CA LYS A 24 5.30 -5.90 9.60
C LYS A 24 4.86 -4.44 9.65
N VAL A 25 3.56 -4.17 9.71
CA VAL A 25 3.01 -2.84 10.00
C VAL A 25 2.86 -2.74 11.51
N TYR A 26 3.88 -2.21 12.19
CA TYR A 26 3.89 -2.13 13.65
C TYR A 26 2.72 -1.29 14.20
N PRO A 27 2.22 -1.56 15.42
CA PRO A 27 1.04 -0.88 15.98
C PRO A 27 1.13 0.65 15.95
N GLN A 28 2.32 1.21 16.18
CA GLN A 28 2.52 2.66 16.12
C GLN A 28 2.34 3.21 14.70
N LEU A 29 2.91 2.54 13.70
CA LEU A 29 2.73 2.89 12.29
C LEU A 29 1.27 2.72 11.84
N GLN A 30 0.54 1.73 12.37
CA GLN A 30 -0.88 1.56 12.05
C GLN A 30 -1.72 2.76 12.48
N LEU A 31 -1.41 3.37 13.63
CA LEU A 31 -2.12 4.57 14.11
C LEU A 31 -1.90 5.74 13.15
N ASP A 32 -0.66 5.96 12.73
CA ASP A 32 -0.31 7.01 11.77
C ASP A 32 -0.96 6.77 10.40
N LEU A 33 -0.94 5.53 9.92
CA LEU A 33 -1.56 5.14 8.65
C LEU A 33 -3.07 5.29 8.66
N LYS A 34 -3.76 5.00 9.77
CA LYS A 34 -5.21 5.22 9.87
C LYS A 34 -5.61 6.69 9.75
N ILE A 35 -4.73 7.61 10.16
CA ILE A 35 -4.99 9.05 10.07
C ILE A 35 -4.59 9.57 8.69
N SER A 36 -3.40 9.24 8.21
CA SER A 36 -2.82 9.82 7.00
C SER A 36 -3.10 9.04 5.71
N TRP A 37 -3.44 7.75 5.82
CA TRP A 37 -3.69 6.88 4.67
C TRP A 37 -4.85 5.88 4.91
N PRO A 38 -6.06 6.36 5.22
CA PRO A 38 -7.23 5.51 5.47
C PRO A 38 -7.83 4.95 4.17
N ASP A 39 -8.53 3.83 4.29
CA ASP A 39 -9.46 3.39 3.24
C ASP A 39 -10.74 4.22 3.30
N VAL A 40 -10.95 5.06 2.29
CA VAL A 40 -12.11 5.95 2.19
C VAL A 40 -13.33 5.30 1.53
N LYS A 41 -13.22 4.08 1.00
CA LYS A 41 -14.31 3.42 0.24
C LYS A 41 -14.99 2.31 1.03
N SER A 42 -14.23 1.33 1.52
CA SER A 42 -14.79 0.16 2.20
C SER A 42 -14.65 0.19 3.71
N GLY A 43 -13.80 1.08 4.23
CA GLY A 43 -13.45 1.15 5.66
C GLY A 43 -12.61 -0.04 6.12
N ASN A 44 -11.95 -0.75 5.21
CA ASN A 44 -11.04 -1.85 5.54
C ASN A 44 -9.61 -1.45 5.19
N GLU A 45 -8.91 -0.91 6.18
CA GLU A 45 -7.57 -0.35 5.99
C GLU A 45 -6.54 -1.41 5.63
N THR A 46 -6.67 -2.61 6.19
CA THR A 46 -5.68 -3.69 5.96
C THR A 46 -5.73 -4.17 4.51
N ASN A 47 -6.93 -4.38 3.96
CA ASN A 47 -7.08 -4.77 2.56
C ASN A 47 -6.62 -3.66 1.61
N PHE A 48 -6.82 -2.40 1.99
CA PHE A 48 -6.34 -1.26 1.21
C PHE A 48 -4.80 -1.21 1.17
N TRP A 49 -4.13 -1.29 2.32
CA TRP A 49 -2.67 -1.29 2.39
C TRP A 49 -2.07 -2.50 1.68
N GLU A 50 -2.68 -3.67 1.80
CA GLU A 50 -2.29 -4.88 1.09
C GLU A 50 -2.39 -4.69 -0.43
N GLY A 51 -3.50 -4.13 -0.91
CA GLY A 51 -3.72 -3.86 -2.32
C GLY A 51 -2.72 -2.87 -2.90
N GLU A 52 -2.40 -1.80 -2.17
CA GLU A 52 -1.41 -0.81 -2.61
C GLU A 52 0.03 -1.32 -2.55
N TRP A 53 0.34 -2.24 -1.63
CA TRP A 53 1.68 -2.85 -1.54
C TRP A 53 1.93 -3.92 -2.60
N ASN A 54 0.94 -4.79 -2.84
CA ASN A 54 1.06 -5.90 -3.78
C ASN A 54 0.87 -5.46 -5.25
N LYS A 55 0.30 -4.27 -5.47
CA LYS A 55 0.11 -3.66 -6.79
C LYS A 55 1.39 -3.07 -7.34
#